data_AF-A0A418RJP6-F1
#
_entry.id   AF-A0A418RJP6-F1
#
_cell.length_a   1.000
_cell.length_b   1.000
_cell.length_c   1.000
_cell.angle_alpha   90.00
_cell.angle_beta   90.00
_cell.angle_gamma   90.00
#
_symmetry.space_group_name_H-M   'P 1'
#
loop_
_entity.id
_entity.type
_entity.pdbx_description
1 polymer ?
#
loop_
_entity_poly.entity_id
_entity_poly.type
_entity_poly.pdbx_seq_one_letter_code
_entity_poly.pdbx_strand_id
1 'polypeptide(L)'
;MIIYVNGEEHHYADNTSVADVIANLGLTTKKIAVELNKEILPFQYYANQMLQTEDRLEIVHAIGGGQDDTFVLAGVTYHSRLLVGTGKYKDMEETRLAIEASGAQIVTVAIRRTNIGQHQGEPNLLDVISPDKYTILPNTAGCYTAEDAVRTCRLGRELLGGHKLVKLEVLADQKTLFPDVAQTYIAAEMLVKEGFDVMVYTNDDPIAAKRLEDIGCVAVMPLAAPIGSGLGIRNPYNILTIVENASVPILVDAGVGTASDAAIAMELGCAGVLMNTAIAEAKNPILMATAMRKGIEAGRSAFLAGRMPRKRFASASSPIDGLFF
;
A
#
# COMPACT_ATOMS: atom_id res chain seq x y z
N MET A 1 29.91 -27.25 -31.79
CA MET A 1 30.14 -28.04 -30.56
C MET A 1 28.90 -28.18 -29.68
N ILE A 2 28.85 -29.25 -28.88
CA ILE A 2 27.84 -29.50 -27.83
C ILE A 2 28.35 -28.94 -26.51
N ILE A 3 27.53 -28.18 -25.79
CA ILE A 3 27.83 -27.61 -24.46
C ILE A 3 26.66 -27.88 -23.53
N TYR A 4 26.94 -28.25 -22.28
CA TYR A 4 25.89 -28.42 -21.27
C TYR A 4 25.79 -27.16 -20.42
N VAL A 5 24.62 -26.52 -20.34
CA VAL A 5 24.39 -25.37 -19.46
C VAL A 5 23.31 -25.74 -18.45
N ASN A 6 23.63 -25.67 -17.16
CA ASN A 6 22.71 -26.04 -16.06
C ASN A 6 22.07 -27.44 -16.24
N GLY A 7 22.81 -28.36 -16.86
CA GLY A 7 22.35 -29.73 -17.13
C GLY A 7 21.61 -29.93 -18.45
N GLU A 8 21.32 -28.87 -19.21
CA GLU A 8 20.67 -28.94 -20.53
C GLU A 8 21.69 -28.89 -21.67
N GLU A 9 21.43 -29.61 -22.76
CA GLU A 9 22.31 -29.66 -23.93
C GLU A 9 22.03 -28.49 -24.89
N HIS A 10 23.08 -27.79 -25.30
CA HIS A 10 23.02 -26.68 -26.26
C HIS A 10 24.04 -26.85 -27.38
N HIS A 11 23.67 -26.42 -28.59
CA HIS A 11 24.55 -26.41 -29.74
C HIS A 11 25.05 -25.01 -30.03
N TYR A 12 26.38 -24.85 -30.03
CA TYR A 12 27.06 -23.60 -30.36
C TYR A 12 28.04 -23.78 -31.51
N ALA A 13 28.39 -22.68 -32.18
CA ALA A 13 29.44 -22.69 -33.19
C ALA A 13 30.81 -22.99 -32.53
N ASP A 14 31.76 -23.48 -33.31
CA ASP A 14 33.12 -23.65 -32.81
C ASP A 14 33.75 -22.27 -32.53
N ASN A 15 34.64 -22.19 -31.53
CA ASN A 15 35.19 -20.93 -30.98
C ASN A 15 34.17 -20.01 -30.29
N THR A 16 33.06 -20.55 -29.76
CA THR A 16 32.16 -19.78 -28.88
C THR A 16 32.79 -19.59 -27.51
N SER A 17 32.78 -18.36 -27.00
CA SER A 17 33.25 -18.05 -25.65
C SER A 17 32.15 -18.22 -24.59
N VAL A 18 32.53 -18.24 -23.30
CA VAL A 18 31.57 -18.19 -22.19
C VAL A 18 30.68 -16.94 -22.27
N ALA A 19 31.22 -15.79 -22.68
CA ALA A 19 30.45 -14.56 -22.85
C ALA A 19 29.39 -14.66 -23.96
N ASP A 20 29.68 -15.38 -25.04
CA ASP A 20 28.72 -15.61 -26.13
C ASP A 20 27.55 -16.49 -25.66
N VAL A 21 27.82 -17.51 -24.85
CA VAL A 21 26.79 -18.32 -24.20
C VAL A 21 25.92 -17.47 -23.27
N ILE A 22 26.53 -16.64 -22.42
CA ILE A 22 25.83 -15.71 -21.53
C ILE A 22 24.92 -14.76 -22.34
N ALA A 23 25.41 -14.24 -23.46
CA ALA A 23 24.66 -13.35 -24.33
C ALA A 23 23.50 -14.07 -25.03
N ASN A 24 23.72 -15.30 -25.52
CA ASN A 24 22.68 -16.11 -26.14
C ASN A 24 21.53 -16.43 -25.17
N LEU A 25 21.86 -16.66 -23.89
CA LEU A 25 20.89 -16.88 -22.82
C LEU A 25 20.23 -15.59 -22.28
N GLY A 26 20.59 -14.41 -22.81
CA GLY A 26 20.01 -13.13 -22.39
C GLY A 26 20.43 -12.68 -20.98
N LEU A 27 21.57 -13.17 -20.47
CA LEU A 27 22.01 -12.94 -19.09
C LEU A 27 23.02 -11.78 -18.95
N THR A 28 23.35 -11.06 -20.01
CA THR A 28 24.41 -10.04 -20.05
C THR A 28 24.24 -8.90 -19.05
N THR A 29 23.01 -8.57 -18.66
CA THR A 29 22.68 -7.49 -17.70
C THR A 29 22.45 -8.00 -16.27
N LYS A 30 22.55 -9.32 -16.05
CA LYS A 30 22.30 -9.96 -14.76
C LYS A 30 23.60 -10.08 -13.97
N LYS A 31 23.49 -10.01 -12.64
CA LYS A 31 24.60 -10.41 -11.76
C LYS A 31 24.70 -11.93 -11.77
N ILE A 32 25.73 -12.48 -12.41
CA ILE A 32 25.90 -13.91 -12.61
C ILE A 32 27.25 -14.41 -12.06
N ALA A 33 27.29 -15.68 -11.65
CA ALA A 33 28.51 -16.44 -11.45
C ALA A 33 28.46 -17.68 -12.34
N VAL A 34 29.62 -18.03 -12.91
CA VAL A 34 29.76 -19.16 -13.82
C VAL A 34 30.76 -20.13 -13.25
N GLU A 35 30.36 -21.39 -13.16
CA GLU A 35 31.25 -22.53 -13.01
C GLU A 35 31.46 -23.15 -14.39
N LEU A 36 32.70 -23.50 -14.73
CA LEU A 36 33.06 -24.28 -15.90
C LEU A 36 33.74 -25.56 -15.42
N ASN A 37 33.15 -26.72 -15.72
CA ASN A 37 33.69 -28.04 -15.40
C ASN A 37 34.10 -28.20 -13.92
N LYS A 38 33.25 -27.77 -12.98
CA LYS A 38 33.49 -27.80 -11.51
C LYS A 38 34.51 -26.79 -10.97
N GLU A 39 34.95 -25.85 -11.81
CA GLU A 39 35.79 -24.74 -11.37
C GLU A 39 35.07 -23.40 -11.56
N ILE A 40 35.05 -22.58 -10.51
CA ILE A 40 34.47 -21.24 -10.60
C ILE A 40 35.34 -20.40 -11.53
N LEU A 41 34.75 -19.93 -12.63
CA LEU A 41 35.41 -19.08 -13.61
C LEU A 41 35.26 -17.61 -13.17
N PRO A 42 36.37 -16.88 -12.90
CA PRO A 42 36.27 -15.47 -12.56
C PRO A 42 35.74 -14.64 -13.73
N PHE A 43 34.84 -13.68 -13.45
CA PHE A 43 34.08 -12.93 -14.47
C PHE A 43 34.95 -12.23 -15.53
N GLN A 44 36.18 -11.82 -15.18
CA GLN A 44 37.12 -11.18 -16.09
C GLN A 44 37.55 -12.08 -17.26
N TYR A 45 37.36 -13.40 -17.14
CA TYR A 45 37.75 -14.38 -18.16
C TYR A 45 36.61 -14.77 -19.09
N TYR A 46 35.36 -14.39 -18.82
CA TYR A 46 34.20 -14.84 -19.62
C TYR A 46 34.35 -14.54 -21.11
N ALA A 47 34.91 -13.39 -21.47
CA ALA A 47 35.08 -12.97 -22.86
C ALA A 47 36.17 -13.75 -23.62
N ASN A 48 37.19 -14.25 -22.90
CA ASN A 48 38.35 -14.89 -23.51
C ASN A 48 38.38 -16.41 -23.31
N GLN A 49 37.54 -16.94 -22.41
CA GLN A 49 37.42 -18.37 -22.18
C GLN A 49 36.63 -19.00 -23.33
N MET A 50 37.36 -19.64 -24.25
CA MET A 50 36.77 -20.44 -25.32
C MET A 50 36.30 -21.78 -24.77
N LEU A 51 35.13 -22.21 -25.22
CA LEU A 51 34.54 -23.49 -24.84
C LEU A 51 34.98 -24.60 -25.79
N GLN A 52 35.00 -25.82 -25.28
CA GLN A 52 35.25 -27.05 -26.00
C GLN A 52 33.98 -27.93 -26.01
N THR A 53 33.87 -28.82 -26.99
CA THR A 53 32.78 -29.80 -27.02
C THR A 53 32.75 -30.62 -25.72
N GLU A 54 31.54 -30.83 -25.18
CA GLU A 54 31.23 -31.46 -23.88
C GLU A 54 31.50 -30.61 -22.63
N ASP A 55 31.94 -29.35 -22.76
CA ASP A 55 32.08 -28.46 -21.60
C ASP A 55 30.76 -28.27 -20.86
N ARG A 56 30.84 -28.16 -19.53
CA ARG A 56 29.69 -28.00 -18.64
C ARG A 56 29.78 -26.67 -17.92
N LEU A 57 28.78 -25.83 -18.16
CA LEU A 57 28.59 -24.55 -17.49
C LEU A 57 27.48 -24.66 -16.46
N GLU A 58 27.77 -24.27 -15.21
CA GLU A 58 26.74 -23.98 -14.22
C GLU A 58 26.66 -22.45 -14.05
N ILE A 59 25.57 -21.86 -14.52
CA ILE A 59 25.36 -20.42 -14.52
C ILE A 59 24.27 -20.11 -13.50
N VAL A 60 24.69 -19.51 -12.39
CA VAL A 60 23.78 -18.97 -11.38
C VAL A 60 23.65 -17.47 -11.57
N HIS A 61 22.43 -16.97 -11.55
CA HIS A 61 22.17 -15.54 -11.57
C HIS A 61 21.51 -15.14 -10.25
N ALA A 62 21.87 -13.96 -9.73
CA ALA A 62 21.14 -13.38 -8.63
C ALA A 62 19.71 -13.11 -9.10
N ILE A 63 18.74 -13.78 -8.49
CA ILE A 63 17.33 -13.40 -8.59
C ILE A 63 17.19 -12.19 -7.67
N GLY A 64 17.43 -11.00 -8.22
CA GLY A 64 17.05 -9.76 -7.58
C GLY A 64 15.53 -9.74 -7.46
N GLY A 65 15.01 -10.13 -6.30
CA GLY A 65 13.59 -10.01 -5.97
C GLY A 65 13.25 -8.53 -5.83
N GLY A 66 12.35 -8.05 -6.68
CA GLY A 66 11.94 -6.65 -6.68
C GLY A 66 11.09 -6.37 -7.90
N GLN A 67 9.86 -6.88 -7.91
CA GLN A 67 8.81 -6.09 -8.53
C GLN A 67 8.64 -4.86 -7.64
N ASP A 68 8.66 -3.66 -8.23
CA ASP A 68 8.40 -2.44 -7.49
C ASP A 68 6.99 -2.52 -6.90
N ASP A 69 6.90 -2.83 -5.59
CA ASP A 69 5.65 -2.92 -4.83
C ASP A 69 5.06 -1.53 -4.59
N THR A 70 4.63 -0.90 -5.67
CA THR A 70 4.10 0.46 -5.67
C THR A 70 2.61 0.50 -5.33
N PHE A 71 2.16 1.63 -4.79
CA PHE A 71 0.73 1.89 -4.56
C PHE A 71 0.23 2.85 -5.63
N VAL A 72 -0.66 2.40 -6.52
CA VAL A 72 -1.25 3.24 -7.56
C VAL A 72 -2.70 3.58 -7.20
N LEU A 73 -3.05 4.85 -7.25
CA LEU A 73 -4.39 5.35 -6.98
C LEU A 73 -4.71 6.49 -7.95
N ALA A 74 -5.84 6.40 -8.64
CA ALA A 74 -6.28 7.37 -9.65
C ALA A 74 -5.18 7.74 -10.67
N GLY A 75 -4.38 6.74 -11.09
CA GLY A 75 -3.28 6.92 -12.04
C GLY A 75 -2.00 7.53 -11.47
N VAL A 76 -1.95 7.85 -10.17
CA VAL A 76 -0.77 8.38 -9.49
C VAL A 76 -0.09 7.28 -8.68
N THR A 77 1.23 7.19 -8.78
CA THR A 77 2.05 6.24 -8.02
C THR A 77 2.54 6.86 -6.72
N TYR A 78 2.40 6.12 -5.62
CA TYR A 78 2.83 6.45 -4.28
C TYR A 78 3.77 5.36 -3.75
N HIS A 79 4.70 5.77 -2.90
CA HIS A 79 5.63 4.92 -2.17
C HIS A 79 5.14 4.65 -0.75
N SER A 80 4.45 5.61 -0.14
CA SER A 80 3.81 5.43 1.16
C SER A 80 2.42 4.83 1.02
N ARG A 81 2.17 3.78 1.80
CA ARG A 81 0.85 3.14 1.96
C ARG A 81 0.12 3.63 3.22
N LEU A 82 0.66 4.65 3.90
CA LEU A 82 0.07 5.30 5.06
C LEU A 82 -0.53 6.64 4.65
N LEU A 83 -1.84 6.77 4.82
CA LEU A 83 -2.58 8.01 4.66
C LEU A 83 -2.91 8.57 6.04
N VAL A 84 -2.81 9.88 6.20
CA VAL A 84 -2.99 10.55 7.49
C VAL A 84 -4.00 11.68 7.41
N GLY A 85 -4.79 11.85 8.48
CA GLY A 85 -5.61 13.04 8.67
C GLY A 85 -4.87 14.16 9.39
N THR A 86 -5.46 15.35 9.36
CA THR A 86 -4.92 16.59 9.94
C THR A 86 -5.70 17.09 11.17
N GLY A 87 -6.73 16.36 11.61
CA GLY A 87 -7.57 16.77 12.73
C GLY A 87 -7.01 16.34 14.09
N LYS A 88 -7.36 17.09 15.14
CA LYS A 88 -7.14 16.74 16.56
C LYS A 88 -5.70 16.85 17.10
N TYR A 89 -4.74 17.25 16.29
CA TYR A 89 -3.43 17.65 16.82
C TYR A 89 -3.56 18.92 17.66
N LYS A 90 -2.60 19.14 18.55
CA LYS A 90 -2.53 20.30 19.43
C LYS A 90 -2.43 21.61 18.65
N ASP A 91 -1.59 21.64 17.63
CA ASP A 91 -1.32 22.81 16.80
C ASP A 91 -0.78 22.43 15.41
N MET A 92 -0.57 23.43 14.57
CA MET A 92 -0.10 23.26 13.19
C MET A 92 1.32 22.71 13.11
N GLU A 93 2.18 22.99 14.10
CA GLU A 93 3.56 22.49 14.10
C GLU A 93 3.60 21.00 14.48
N GLU A 94 2.81 20.58 15.47
CA GLU A 94 2.63 19.16 15.77
C GLU A 94 2.04 18.40 14.58
N THR A 95 1.06 19.00 13.89
CA THR A 95 0.49 18.45 12.65
C THR A 95 1.57 18.26 11.59
N ARG A 96 2.39 19.28 11.33
CA ARG A 96 3.50 19.25 10.36
C ARG A 96 4.47 18.12 10.67
N LEU A 97 4.97 18.09 11.91
CA LEU A 97 5.98 17.12 12.35
C LEU A 97 5.45 15.69 12.34
N ALA A 98 4.19 15.47 12.73
CA ALA A 98 3.58 14.15 12.69
C ALA A 98 3.41 13.64 11.24
N ILE A 99 2.94 14.49 10.33
CA ILE A 99 2.79 14.11 8.92
C ILE A 99 4.15 13.80 8.29
N GLU A 100 5.18 14.62 8.56
CA GLU A 100 6.55 14.35 8.08
C GLU A 100 7.09 13.03 8.63
N ALA A 101 6.95 12.79 9.93
CA ALA A 101 7.40 11.56 10.56
C ALA A 101 6.67 10.31 10.03
N SER A 102 5.39 10.46 9.67
CA SER A 102 4.59 9.38 9.07
C SER A 102 5.07 8.98 7.67
N GLY A 103 5.76 9.88 6.96
CA GLY A 103 6.11 9.68 5.55
C GLY A 103 4.90 9.59 4.61
N ALA A 104 3.71 10.03 5.03
CA ALA A 104 2.51 10.05 4.20
C ALA A 104 2.68 10.97 3.00
N GLN A 105 2.15 10.54 1.85
CA GLN A 105 2.11 11.35 0.62
C GLN A 105 0.69 11.84 0.30
N ILE A 106 -0.34 11.20 0.87
CA ILE A 106 -1.73 11.63 0.76
C ILE A 106 -2.21 12.02 2.15
N VAL A 107 -2.74 13.24 2.26
CA VAL A 107 -3.19 13.81 3.52
C VAL A 107 -4.65 14.23 3.40
N THR A 108 -5.51 13.76 4.30
CA THR A 108 -6.94 14.08 4.25
C THR A 108 -7.31 15.30 5.08
N VAL A 109 -8.21 16.12 4.54
CA VAL A 109 -8.66 17.39 5.13
C VAL A 109 -10.18 17.49 5.12
N ALA A 110 -10.77 17.90 6.24
CA ALA A 110 -12.20 18.14 6.35
C ALA A 110 -12.57 19.56 5.87
N ILE A 111 -13.15 19.66 4.67
CA ILE A 111 -13.45 20.94 4.00
C ILE A 111 -14.33 21.87 4.84
N ARG A 112 -15.25 21.32 5.63
CA ARG A 112 -16.21 22.12 6.43
C ARG A 112 -15.66 22.60 7.78
N ARG A 113 -14.49 22.12 8.21
CA ARG A 113 -13.97 22.34 9.57
C ARG A 113 -12.57 22.93 9.62
N THR A 114 -11.89 23.01 8.48
CA THR A 114 -10.50 23.45 8.43
C THR A 114 -10.37 24.66 7.51
N ASN A 115 -9.73 25.71 8.01
CA ASN A 115 -9.32 26.82 7.18
C ASN A 115 -8.18 26.36 6.24
N ILE A 116 -8.45 26.40 4.95
CA ILE A 116 -7.50 26.15 3.87
C ILE A 116 -7.27 27.42 3.02
N GLY A 117 -7.40 28.59 3.64
CA GLY A 117 -7.26 29.89 3.00
C GLY A 117 -8.58 30.64 2.78
N GLN A 118 -9.70 30.15 3.32
CA GLN A 118 -10.99 30.85 3.23
C GLN A 118 -11.08 32.05 4.19
N HIS A 119 -10.34 32.02 5.31
CA HIS A 119 -10.34 33.06 6.33
C HIS A 119 -8.96 33.72 6.45
N GLN A 120 -8.90 35.00 6.08
CA GLN A 120 -7.68 35.81 6.13
C GLN A 120 -7.29 36.11 7.59
N GLY A 121 -6.05 35.81 7.97
CA GLY A 121 -5.52 36.04 9.32
C GLY A 121 -5.62 34.85 10.29
N GLU A 122 -6.27 33.77 9.87
CA GLU A 122 -6.25 32.49 10.59
C GLU A 122 -5.17 31.56 10.02
N PRO A 123 -4.62 30.62 10.83
CA PRO A 123 -3.70 29.60 10.32
C PRO A 123 -4.30 28.83 9.15
N ASN A 124 -3.58 28.78 8.04
CA ASN A 124 -3.98 28.04 6.85
C ASN A 124 -3.32 26.67 6.89
N LEU A 125 -4.12 25.60 6.86
CA LEU A 125 -3.58 24.24 6.90
C LEU A 125 -2.70 23.95 5.67
N LEU A 126 -2.96 24.55 4.50
CA LEU A 126 -2.15 24.34 3.29
C LEU A 126 -0.72 24.89 3.41
N ASP A 127 -0.45 25.77 4.37
CA ASP A 127 0.92 26.22 4.67
C ASP A 127 1.75 25.10 5.30
N VAL A 128 1.08 24.14 5.97
CA VAL A 128 1.69 22.96 6.61
C VAL A 128 1.75 21.77 5.66
N ILE A 129 0.69 21.58 4.86
CA ILE A 129 0.56 20.50 3.89
C ILE A 129 0.46 21.07 2.48
N SER A 130 1.60 21.61 2.00
CA SER A 130 1.65 22.18 0.65
C SER A 130 1.23 21.15 -0.41
N PRO A 131 0.31 21.51 -1.33
CA PRO A 131 -0.05 20.69 -2.48
C PRO A 131 1.14 20.32 -3.40
N ASP A 132 2.26 21.06 -3.33
CA ASP A 132 3.49 20.73 -4.08
C ASP A 132 4.19 19.47 -3.54
N LYS A 133 3.95 19.14 -2.27
CA LYS A 133 4.58 18.00 -1.57
C LYS A 133 3.61 16.86 -1.31
N TYR A 134 2.33 17.17 -1.10
CA TYR A 134 1.31 16.20 -0.69
C TYR A 134 0.12 16.21 -1.65
N THR A 135 -0.42 15.02 -1.93
CA THR A 135 -1.75 14.90 -2.51
C THR A 135 -2.79 15.21 -1.43
N ILE A 136 -3.57 16.27 -1.64
CA ILE A 136 -4.65 16.64 -0.72
C ILE A 136 -5.89 15.80 -1.01
N LEU A 137 -6.41 15.12 0.02
CA LEU A 137 -7.61 14.29 -0.06
C LEU A 137 -8.76 14.96 0.70
N PRO A 138 -9.53 15.87 0.07
CA PRO A 138 -10.67 16.50 0.71
C PRO A 138 -11.72 15.45 1.07
N ASN A 139 -12.27 15.53 2.28
CA ASN A 139 -13.30 14.62 2.75
C ASN A 139 -14.61 15.32 3.10
N THR A 140 -15.68 14.52 3.16
CA THR A 140 -17.03 14.98 3.54
C THR A 140 -17.36 14.71 5.01
N ALA A 141 -16.35 14.66 5.89
CA ALA A 141 -16.55 14.36 7.31
C ALA A 141 -17.60 15.28 7.95
N GLY A 142 -18.55 14.68 8.66
CA GLY A 142 -19.69 15.36 9.26
C GLY A 142 -20.88 15.60 8.32
N CYS A 143 -20.91 14.99 7.12
CA CYS A 143 -22.11 14.93 6.29
C CYS A 143 -22.96 13.69 6.66
N TYR A 144 -24.28 13.87 6.68
CA TYR A 144 -25.25 12.82 7.04
C TYR A 144 -26.25 12.52 5.90
N THR A 145 -26.14 13.24 4.78
CA THR A 145 -26.96 13.03 3.58
C THR A 145 -26.07 13.03 2.35
N ALA A 146 -26.52 12.34 1.30
CA ALA A 146 -25.83 12.31 0.01
C ALA A 146 -25.69 13.72 -0.58
N GLU A 147 -26.73 14.54 -0.48
CA GLU A 147 -26.73 15.91 -0.98
C GLU A 147 -25.64 16.78 -0.33
N ASP A 148 -25.52 16.71 1.00
CA ASP A 148 -24.48 17.46 1.72
C ASP A 148 -23.07 16.97 1.37
N ALA A 149 -22.90 15.66 1.23
CA ALA A 149 -21.61 15.08 0.84
C ALA A 149 -21.21 15.51 -0.58
N VAL A 150 -22.12 15.39 -1.55
CA VAL A 150 -21.89 15.82 -2.93
C VAL A 150 -21.57 17.31 -3.00
N ARG A 151 -22.35 18.15 -2.29
CA ARG A 151 -22.09 19.60 -2.22
C ARG A 151 -20.72 19.91 -1.63
N THR A 152 -20.31 19.17 -0.59
CA THR A 152 -19.00 19.33 0.05
C THR A 152 -17.86 18.93 -0.89
N CYS A 153 -18.00 17.84 -1.65
CA CYS A 153 -17.02 17.45 -2.67
C CYS A 153 -16.88 18.49 -3.78
N ARG A 154 -18.01 19.04 -4.27
CA ARG A 154 -18.00 20.12 -5.27
C ARG A 154 -17.26 21.35 -4.75
N LEU A 155 -17.54 21.79 -3.51
CA LEU A 155 -16.80 22.88 -2.88
C LEU A 155 -15.30 22.57 -2.74
N GLY A 156 -14.95 21.35 -2.31
CA GLY A 156 -13.57 20.90 -2.20
C GLY A 156 -12.82 20.96 -3.52
N ARG A 157 -13.45 20.51 -4.62
CA ARG A 157 -12.90 20.59 -5.98
C ARG A 157 -12.58 22.03 -6.39
N GLU A 158 -13.51 22.95 -6.20
CA GLU A 158 -13.28 24.37 -6.57
C GLU A 158 -12.19 25.03 -5.69
N LEU A 159 -12.18 24.73 -4.39
CA LEU A 159 -11.15 25.24 -3.47
C LEU A 159 -9.75 24.71 -3.78
N LEU A 160 -9.67 23.51 -4.35
CA LEU A 160 -8.43 22.85 -4.73
C LEU A 160 -8.20 22.91 -6.24
N GLY A 161 -8.61 23.98 -6.92
CA GLY A 161 -8.21 24.25 -8.31
C GLY A 161 -8.66 23.19 -9.34
N GLY A 162 -9.79 22.51 -9.09
CA GLY A 162 -10.36 21.52 -10.00
C GLY A 162 -9.91 20.08 -9.76
N HIS A 163 -9.19 19.79 -8.67
CA HIS A 163 -8.77 18.43 -8.32
C HIS A 163 -9.97 17.47 -8.16
N LYS A 164 -9.85 16.26 -8.75
CA LYS A 164 -10.93 15.27 -8.83
C LYS A 164 -10.99 14.30 -7.65
N LEU A 165 -9.90 14.12 -6.94
CA LEU A 165 -9.78 13.11 -5.88
C LEU A 165 -10.55 13.56 -4.64
N VAL A 166 -11.44 12.71 -4.12
CA VAL A 166 -12.24 12.99 -2.92
C VAL A 166 -12.38 11.75 -2.04
N LYS A 167 -12.41 11.96 -0.73
CA LYS A 167 -12.85 10.95 0.24
C LYS A 167 -14.34 11.16 0.55
N LEU A 168 -15.19 10.26 0.06
CA LEU A 168 -16.61 10.24 0.36
C LEU A 168 -16.85 9.55 1.71
N GLU A 169 -17.51 10.25 2.62
CA GLU A 169 -17.88 9.82 3.97
C GLU A 169 -19.28 10.36 4.29
N VAL A 170 -20.27 9.47 4.36
CA VAL A 170 -21.65 9.82 4.77
C VAL A 170 -22.00 9.02 6.01
N LEU A 171 -22.19 9.70 7.14
CA LEU A 171 -22.40 9.07 8.44
C LEU A 171 -23.89 8.87 8.71
N ALA A 172 -24.25 7.80 9.42
CA ALA A 172 -25.62 7.52 9.83
C ALA A 172 -26.04 8.36 11.05
N ASP A 173 -25.15 8.53 12.02
CA ASP A 173 -25.42 9.28 13.25
C ASP A 173 -24.16 9.83 13.92
N GLN A 174 -24.33 10.79 14.84
CA GLN A 174 -23.22 11.48 15.51
C GLN A 174 -22.55 10.65 16.63
N LYS A 175 -23.24 9.63 17.16
CA LYS A 175 -22.79 8.85 18.31
C LYS A 175 -21.91 7.68 17.87
N THR A 176 -22.35 6.92 16.88
CA THR A 176 -21.64 5.72 16.42
C THR A 176 -20.62 6.04 15.33
N LEU A 177 -20.89 7.10 14.55
CA LEU A 177 -20.09 7.48 13.38
C LEU A 177 -19.91 6.32 12.37
N PHE A 178 -20.84 5.37 12.35
CA PHE A 178 -20.91 4.39 11.26
C PHE A 178 -21.39 5.05 9.97
N PRO A 179 -20.97 4.53 8.80
CA PRO A 179 -21.46 5.03 7.52
C PRO A 179 -22.92 4.64 7.28
N ASP A 180 -23.70 5.56 6.71
CA ASP A 180 -24.98 5.25 6.09
C ASP A 180 -24.71 4.76 4.67
N VAL A 181 -24.67 3.44 4.49
CA VAL A 181 -24.34 2.81 3.21
C VAL A 181 -25.36 3.16 2.12
N ALA A 182 -26.63 3.37 2.46
CA ALA A 182 -27.66 3.72 1.48
C ALA A 182 -27.44 5.13 0.92
N GLN A 183 -27.18 6.11 1.79
CA GLN A 183 -26.81 7.46 1.35
C GLN A 183 -25.45 7.48 0.63
N THR A 184 -24.52 6.63 1.06
CA THR A 184 -23.19 6.52 0.45
C THR A 184 -23.27 6.07 -1.01
N TYR A 185 -24.12 5.08 -1.35
CA TYR A 185 -24.32 4.69 -2.76
C TYR A 185 -24.80 5.85 -3.62
N ILE A 186 -25.82 6.59 -3.15
CA ILE A 186 -26.40 7.71 -3.90
C ILE A 186 -25.33 8.77 -4.17
N ALA A 187 -24.56 9.14 -3.15
CA ALA A 187 -23.49 10.12 -3.31
C ALA A 187 -22.36 9.62 -4.24
N ALA A 188 -21.96 8.35 -4.12
CA ALA A 188 -20.93 7.76 -4.96
C ALA A 188 -21.34 7.78 -6.44
N GLU A 189 -22.57 7.34 -6.76
CA GLU A 189 -23.10 7.36 -8.13
C GLU A 189 -23.11 8.77 -8.72
N MET A 190 -23.53 9.77 -7.95
CA MET A 190 -23.54 11.17 -8.37
C MET A 190 -22.12 11.70 -8.64
N LEU A 191 -21.18 11.47 -7.72
CA LEU A 191 -19.82 11.96 -7.82
C LEU A 191 -19.04 11.31 -8.96
N VAL A 192 -19.15 9.98 -9.11
CA VAL A 192 -18.50 9.27 -10.22
C VAL A 192 -19.04 9.77 -11.57
N LYS A 193 -20.36 9.98 -11.69
CA LYS A 193 -20.97 10.57 -12.90
C LYS A 193 -20.48 11.99 -13.19
N GLU A 194 -20.11 12.75 -12.16
CA GLU A 194 -19.52 14.09 -12.28
C GLU A 194 -18.00 14.07 -12.51
N GLY A 195 -17.40 12.89 -12.69
CA GLY A 195 -15.98 12.73 -13.01
C GLY A 195 -15.04 12.91 -11.83
N PHE A 196 -15.53 12.71 -10.60
CA PHE A 196 -14.68 12.62 -9.41
C PHE A 196 -13.99 11.25 -9.33
N ASP A 197 -12.75 11.26 -8.85
CA ASP A 197 -12.02 10.06 -8.45
C ASP A 197 -12.38 9.78 -6.98
N VAL A 198 -13.42 8.97 -6.76
CA VAL A 198 -14.00 8.75 -5.43
C VAL A 198 -13.27 7.64 -4.68
N MET A 199 -12.67 7.97 -3.54
CA MET A 199 -12.31 7.01 -2.49
C MET A 199 -13.45 6.98 -1.47
N VAL A 200 -14.07 5.83 -1.22
CA VAL A 200 -15.30 5.77 -0.42
C VAL A 200 -15.12 5.06 0.92
N TYR A 201 -15.44 5.74 2.02
CA TYR A 201 -15.54 5.16 3.35
C TYR A 201 -16.81 4.33 3.48
N THR A 202 -16.69 3.10 3.98
CA THR A 202 -17.81 2.18 4.14
C THR A 202 -17.62 1.24 5.34
N ASN A 203 -18.63 0.43 5.64
CA ASN A 203 -18.53 -0.62 6.64
C ASN A 203 -17.69 -1.81 6.12
N ASP A 204 -17.58 -2.88 6.91
CA ASP A 204 -16.90 -4.10 6.53
C ASP A 204 -17.81 -5.08 5.78
N ASP A 205 -18.89 -4.65 5.11
CA ASP A 205 -19.74 -5.54 4.31
C ASP A 205 -19.11 -5.81 2.92
N PRO A 206 -18.75 -7.07 2.58
CA PRO A 206 -18.15 -7.39 1.29
C PRO A 206 -19.03 -7.09 0.08
N ILE A 207 -20.36 -7.21 0.24
CA ILE A 207 -21.31 -6.91 -0.84
C ILE A 207 -21.40 -5.40 -1.05
N ALA A 208 -21.39 -4.63 0.04
CA ALA A 208 -21.39 -3.17 -0.07
C ALA A 208 -20.10 -2.64 -0.71
N ALA A 209 -18.96 -3.19 -0.30
CA ALA A 209 -17.67 -2.85 -0.87
C ALA A 209 -17.62 -3.14 -2.39
N LYS A 210 -18.08 -4.34 -2.80
CA LYS A 210 -18.10 -4.70 -4.23
C LYS A 210 -19.04 -3.80 -5.04
N ARG A 211 -20.21 -3.46 -4.50
CA ARG A 211 -21.13 -2.52 -5.17
C ARG A 211 -20.52 -1.13 -5.34
N LEU A 212 -19.78 -0.63 -4.35
CA LEU A 212 -19.08 0.67 -4.45
C LEU A 212 -17.97 0.66 -5.50
N GLU A 213 -17.24 -0.45 -5.62
CA GLU A 213 -16.32 -0.67 -6.74
C GLU A 213 -17.06 -0.64 -8.08
N ASP A 214 -18.17 -1.37 -8.22
CA ASP A 214 -18.94 -1.46 -9.47
C ASP A 214 -19.57 -0.12 -9.88
N ILE A 215 -19.88 0.77 -8.91
CA ILE A 215 -20.30 2.15 -9.17
C ILE A 215 -19.18 2.97 -9.86
N GLY A 216 -17.91 2.57 -9.69
CA GLY A 216 -16.74 3.21 -10.29
C GLY A 216 -15.87 3.98 -9.29
N CYS A 217 -15.96 3.67 -7.99
CA CYS A 217 -15.05 4.27 -7.00
C CYS A 217 -13.61 3.80 -7.25
N VAL A 218 -12.64 4.72 -7.23
CA VAL A 218 -11.22 4.42 -7.52
C VAL A 218 -10.53 3.68 -6.37
N ALA A 219 -11.13 3.69 -5.18
CA ALA A 219 -10.72 2.88 -4.03
C ALA A 219 -11.91 2.71 -3.07
N VAL A 220 -11.93 1.60 -2.35
CA VAL A 220 -12.93 1.32 -1.31
C VAL A 220 -12.23 1.25 0.04
N MET A 221 -12.82 1.90 1.04
CA MET A 221 -12.20 2.09 2.34
C MET A 221 -13.07 1.53 3.48
N PRO A 222 -13.07 0.21 3.70
CA PRO A 222 -13.82 -0.40 4.78
C PRO A 222 -13.23 -0.02 6.14
N LEU A 223 -14.11 0.16 7.13
CA LEU A 223 -13.69 0.44 8.49
C LEU A 223 -12.99 -0.74 9.18
N ALA A 224 -11.99 -0.46 10.01
CA ALA A 224 -11.48 -1.46 10.96
C ALA A 224 -12.44 -1.65 12.14
N ALA A 225 -12.92 -0.52 12.65
CA ALA A 225 -13.80 -0.32 13.79
C ALA A 225 -14.36 1.12 13.75
N PRO A 226 -15.31 1.51 14.63
CA PRO A 226 -15.87 2.86 14.64
C PRO A 226 -14.80 3.95 14.75
N ILE A 227 -15.07 5.11 14.14
CA ILE A 227 -14.14 6.24 14.06
C ILE A 227 -13.67 6.66 15.46
N GLY A 228 -12.36 6.74 15.65
CA GLY A 228 -11.75 7.18 16.91
C GLY A 228 -11.84 6.17 18.06
N SER A 229 -12.34 4.95 17.84
CA SER A 229 -12.45 3.93 18.90
C SER A 229 -11.12 3.28 19.29
N GLY A 230 -10.14 3.25 18.37
CA GLY A 230 -8.83 2.65 18.60
C GLY A 230 -8.86 1.13 18.84
N LEU A 231 -9.91 0.45 18.40
CA LEU A 231 -10.10 -0.97 18.65
C LEU A 231 -9.25 -1.86 17.73
N GLY A 232 -8.85 -1.37 16.56
CA GLY A 232 -8.23 -2.17 15.50
C GLY A 232 -9.24 -3.01 14.72
N ILE A 233 -8.78 -3.84 13.78
CA ILE A 233 -9.67 -4.64 12.91
C ILE A 233 -10.53 -5.58 13.75
N ARG A 234 -11.86 -5.44 13.66
CA ARG A 234 -12.82 -6.28 14.42
C ARG A 234 -13.30 -7.51 13.67
N ASN A 235 -13.27 -7.45 12.34
CA ASN A 235 -13.74 -8.54 11.49
C ASN A 235 -12.74 -8.82 10.36
N PRO A 236 -11.62 -9.50 10.67
CA PRO A 236 -10.56 -9.74 9.69
C PRO A 236 -11.03 -10.61 8.51
N TYR A 237 -12.05 -11.44 8.70
CA TYR A 237 -12.59 -12.30 7.64
C TYR A 237 -13.32 -11.49 6.57
N ASN A 238 -14.10 -10.49 6.98
CA ASN A 238 -14.76 -9.60 6.03
C ASN A 238 -13.74 -8.74 5.28
N ILE A 239 -12.75 -8.18 5.98
CA ILE A 239 -11.68 -7.40 5.34
C ILE A 239 -10.92 -8.25 4.31
N LEU A 240 -10.54 -9.48 4.67
CA LEU A 240 -9.90 -10.41 3.74
C LEU A 240 -10.78 -10.68 2.51
N THR A 241 -12.06 -10.97 2.73
CA THR A 241 -13.03 -11.20 1.64
C THR A 241 -13.15 -9.99 0.71
N ILE A 242 -13.15 -8.77 1.27
CA ILE A 242 -13.17 -7.53 0.47
C ILE A 242 -11.90 -7.42 -0.38
N VAL A 243 -10.73 -7.64 0.22
CA VAL A 243 -9.44 -7.59 -0.48
C VAL A 243 -9.36 -8.62 -1.61
N GLU A 244 -9.79 -9.87 -1.35
CA GLU A 244 -9.74 -10.95 -2.35
C GLU A 244 -10.69 -10.72 -3.53
N ASN A 245 -11.83 -10.05 -3.31
CA ASN A 245 -12.82 -9.78 -4.35
C ASN A 245 -12.54 -8.51 -5.17
N ALA A 246 -11.69 -7.62 -4.67
CA ALA A 246 -11.55 -6.28 -5.21
C ALA A 246 -10.63 -6.20 -6.42
N SER A 247 -11.01 -5.38 -7.41
CA SER A 247 -10.14 -4.98 -8.52
C SER A 247 -9.55 -3.58 -8.34
N VAL A 248 -10.00 -2.84 -7.33
CA VAL A 248 -9.49 -1.53 -6.94
C VAL A 248 -8.75 -1.60 -5.60
N PRO A 249 -7.87 -0.64 -5.28
CA PRO A 249 -7.21 -0.60 -3.99
C PRO A 249 -8.19 -0.59 -2.81
N ILE A 250 -7.96 -1.48 -1.85
CA ILE A 250 -8.68 -1.53 -0.57
C ILE A 250 -7.80 -0.90 0.50
N LEU A 251 -8.32 0.12 1.18
CA LEU A 251 -7.61 0.77 2.29
C LEU A 251 -8.42 0.65 3.57
N VAL A 252 -7.85 0.09 4.62
CA VAL A 252 -8.51 0.15 5.92
C VAL A 252 -8.54 1.60 6.40
N ASP A 253 -9.71 2.12 6.72
CA ASP A 253 -9.89 3.49 7.23
C ASP A 253 -10.53 3.47 8.61
N ALA A 254 -10.08 4.34 9.51
CA ALA A 254 -10.60 4.48 10.86
C ALA A 254 -10.46 3.22 11.73
N GLY A 255 -10.81 3.35 13.01
CA GLY A 255 -10.79 2.24 13.98
C GLY A 255 -9.42 1.76 14.45
N VAL A 256 -8.35 1.93 13.67
CA VAL A 256 -6.95 1.65 14.07
C VAL A 256 -6.59 2.37 15.37
N GLY A 257 -5.89 1.69 16.28
CA GLY A 257 -5.41 2.25 17.55
C GLY A 257 -3.90 2.27 17.68
N THR A 258 -3.18 1.30 17.11
CA THR A 258 -1.72 1.21 17.22
C THR A 258 -1.06 0.56 15.98
N ALA A 259 0.27 0.55 15.94
CA ALA A 259 1.07 0.06 14.82
C ALA A 259 0.80 -1.42 14.48
N SER A 260 0.45 -2.26 15.45
CA SER A 260 0.09 -3.66 15.18
C SER A 260 -1.22 -3.79 14.40
N ASP A 261 -2.19 -2.91 14.61
CA ASP A 261 -3.44 -2.94 13.85
C ASP A 261 -3.18 -2.58 12.38
N ALA A 262 -2.33 -1.57 12.16
CA ALA A 262 -1.87 -1.16 10.83
C ALA A 262 -1.09 -2.29 10.14
N ALA A 263 -0.21 -2.98 10.87
CA ALA A 263 0.50 -4.14 10.34
C ALA A 263 -0.46 -5.27 9.95
N ILE A 264 -1.44 -5.60 10.80
CA ILE A 264 -2.46 -6.62 10.49
C ILE A 264 -3.25 -6.25 9.23
N ALA A 265 -3.64 -4.99 9.05
CA ALA A 265 -4.33 -4.55 7.83
C ALA A 265 -3.50 -4.86 6.57
N MET A 266 -2.20 -4.55 6.60
CA MET A 266 -1.30 -4.82 5.48
C MET A 266 -1.03 -6.32 5.28
N GLU A 267 -0.92 -7.10 6.37
CA GLU A 267 -0.80 -8.57 6.31
C GLU A 267 -2.04 -9.25 5.67
N LEU A 268 -3.23 -8.64 5.80
CA LEU A 268 -4.45 -9.09 5.13
C LEU A 268 -4.49 -8.73 3.63
N GLY A 269 -3.49 -8.01 3.12
CA GLY A 269 -3.38 -7.65 1.71
C GLY A 269 -3.96 -6.28 1.35
N CYS A 270 -4.35 -5.45 2.33
CA CYS A 270 -4.79 -4.08 2.04
C CYS A 270 -3.72 -3.29 1.28
N ALA A 271 -4.15 -2.43 0.37
CA ALA A 271 -3.27 -1.56 -0.40
C ALA A 271 -2.66 -0.43 0.45
N GLY A 272 -3.35 -0.03 1.52
CA GLY A 272 -2.89 0.97 2.48
C GLY A 272 -3.82 1.11 3.67
N VAL A 273 -3.52 2.08 4.52
CA VAL A 273 -4.33 2.40 5.71
C VAL A 273 -4.46 3.90 5.84
N LEU A 274 -5.66 4.38 6.14
CA LEU A 274 -5.94 5.77 6.50
C LEU A 274 -6.22 5.86 8.00
N MET A 275 -5.54 6.78 8.70
CA MET A 275 -5.79 7.02 10.12
C MET A 275 -5.60 8.48 10.52
N ASN A 276 -6.21 8.86 11.65
CA ASN A 276 -6.03 10.20 12.24
C ASN A 276 -5.87 10.10 13.75
N THR A 277 -6.94 9.70 14.45
CA THR A 277 -7.04 9.73 15.91
C THR A 277 -5.91 8.95 16.60
N ALA A 278 -5.53 7.78 16.06
CA ALA A 278 -4.47 6.95 16.64
C ALA A 278 -3.11 7.67 16.76
N ILE A 279 -2.82 8.57 15.80
CA ILE A 279 -1.60 9.38 15.82
C ILE A 279 -1.84 10.63 16.67
N ALA A 280 -2.87 11.41 16.33
CA ALA A 280 -3.12 12.73 16.90
C ALA A 280 -3.40 12.72 18.41
N GLU A 281 -4.09 11.69 18.93
CA GLU A 281 -4.40 11.56 20.36
C GLU A 281 -3.38 10.72 21.14
N ALA A 282 -2.28 10.30 20.50
CA ALA A 282 -1.20 9.61 21.21
C ALA A 282 -0.48 10.56 22.17
N LYS A 283 0.08 10.03 23.27
CA LYS A 283 0.91 10.83 24.20
C LYS A 283 2.12 11.47 23.53
N ASN A 284 2.61 10.87 22.45
CA ASN A 284 3.68 11.40 21.60
C ASN A 284 3.29 11.17 20.12
N PRO A 285 2.59 12.12 19.48
CA PRO A 285 2.07 11.95 18.12
C PRO A 285 3.15 11.71 17.08
N ILE A 286 4.29 12.40 17.17
CA ILE A 286 5.40 12.27 16.20
C ILE A 286 6.03 10.86 16.28
N LEU A 287 6.22 10.34 17.49
CA LEU A 287 6.71 8.97 17.68
C LEU A 287 5.66 7.96 17.17
N MET A 288 4.37 8.19 17.45
CA MET A 288 3.31 7.31 16.96
C MET A 288 3.22 7.31 15.44
N ALA A 289 3.37 8.46 14.78
CA ALA A 289 3.43 8.55 13.33
C ALA A 289 4.57 7.69 12.74
N THR A 290 5.75 7.74 13.36
CA THR A 290 6.89 6.88 12.98
C THR A 290 6.59 5.40 13.22
N ALA A 291 5.92 5.07 14.33
CA ALA A 291 5.54 3.70 14.65
C ALA A 291 4.52 3.13 13.65
N MET A 292 3.52 3.93 13.26
CA MET A 292 2.52 3.55 12.25
C MET A 292 3.17 3.33 10.89
N ARG A 293 4.08 4.20 10.46
CA ARG A 293 4.86 4.01 9.21
C ARG A 293 5.55 2.66 9.20
N LYS A 294 6.29 2.35 10.27
CA LYS A 294 6.99 1.05 10.42
C LYS A 294 6.01 -0.13 10.44
N GLY A 295 4.84 0.02 11.07
CA GLY A 295 3.80 -1.01 11.08
C GLY A 295 3.29 -1.33 9.68
N ILE A 296 3.05 -0.30 8.87
CA ILE A 296 2.64 -0.44 7.47
C ILE A 296 3.73 -1.12 6.64
N GLU A 297 4.97 -0.65 6.74
CA GLU A 297 6.12 -1.22 6.02
C GLU A 297 6.36 -2.69 6.39
N ALA A 298 6.32 -3.00 7.69
CA ALA A 298 6.50 -4.36 8.20
C ALA A 298 5.37 -5.29 7.74
N GLY A 299 4.12 -4.86 7.88
CA GLY A 299 2.97 -5.66 7.47
C GLY A 299 2.93 -5.90 5.96
N ARG A 300 3.29 -4.91 5.14
CA ARG A 300 3.39 -5.09 3.69
C ARG A 300 4.50 -6.06 3.31
N SER A 301 5.67 -5.93 3.95
CA SER A 301 6.79 -6.85 3.76
C SER A 301 6.40 -8.28 4.15
N ALA A 302 5.68 -8.46 5.25
CA ALA A 302 5.19 -9.77 5.69
C ALA A 302 4.16 -10.38 4.73
N PHE A 303 3.28 -9.57 4.15
CA PHE A 303 2.35 -10.02 3.09
C PHE A 303 3.11 -10.54 1.87
N LEU A 304 4.06 -9.75 1.35
CA LEU A 304 4.86 -10.14 0.17
C LEU A 304 5.76 -11.36 0.45
N ALA A 305 6.27 -11.49 1.67
CA ALA A 305 7.14 -12.59 2.06
C ALA A 305 6.40 -13.94 2.16
N GLY A 306 5.07 -13.94 2.32
CA GLY A 306 4.29 -15.16 2.51
C GLY A 306 4.55 -15.80 3.87
N ARG A 307 3.81 -15.39 4.89
CA ARG A 307 3.95 -15.95 6.25
C ARG A 307 3.73 -17.47 6.29
N MET A 308 4.38 -18.14 7.25
CA MET A 308 4.12 -19.56 7.51
C MET A 308 2.65 -19.84 7.87
N PRO A 309 2.09 -21.02 7.51
CA PRO A 309 0.72 -21.38 7.85
C PRO A 309 0.52 -21.49 9.37
N ARG A 310 -0.67 -21.14 9.83
CA ARG A 310 -1.05 -21.33 11.24
C ARG A 310 -1.33 -22.81 11.48
N LYS A 311 -0.58 -23.44 12.38
CA LYS A 311 -0.83 -24.81 12.84
C LYS A 311 -1.59 -24.80 14.16
N ARG A 312 -2.52 -25.74 14.36
CA ARG A 312 -3.25 -25.91 15.62
C ARG A 312 -2.36 -26.43 16.75
N PHE A 313 -1.38 -27.26 16.41
CA PHE A 313 -0.46 -27.88 17.36
C PHE A 313 0.99 -27.55 16.97
N ALA A 314 1.87 -27.47 17.97
CA ALA A 314 3.30 -27.26 17.74
C ALA A 314 3.91 -28.45 16.99
N SER A 315 4.83 -28.17 16.07
CA SER A 315 5.76 -29.17 15.53
C SER A 315 7.15 -28.84 16.04
N ALA A 316 7.92 -29.85 16.46
CA ALA A 316 9.32 -29.65 16.83
C ALA A 316 10.06 -28.94 15.70
N SER A 317 10.82 -27.89 16.02
CA SER A 317 11.58 -27.10 15.05
C SER A 317 12.80 -27.83 14.52
N SER A 318 13.22 -28.89 15.22
CA SER A 318 14.34 -29.76 14.83
C SER A 318 13.80 -31.18 14.57
N PRO A 319 14.09 -31.78 13.41
CA PRO A 319 13.82 -33.20 13.17
C PRO A 319 14.49 -34.05 14.25
N ILE A 320 13.77 -35.04 14.78
CA ILE A 320 14.32 -36.02 15.73
C ILE A 320 15.14 -37.10 14.98
N ASP A 321 15.02 -37.15 13.64
CA ASP A 321 15.83 -38.00 12.78
C ASP A 321 17.28 -37.50 12.78
N GLY A 322 18.12 -38.16 13.58
CA GLY A 322 19.56 -37.88 13.68
C GLY A 322 20.12 -37.78 15.11
N LEU A 323 19.29 -37.94 16.15
CA LEU A 323 19.81 -38.15 17.51
C LEU A 323 20.39 -39.56 17.61
N PHE A 324 21.69 -39.68 17.32
CA PHE A 324 22.49 -40.85 17.70
C PHE A 324 22.53 -40.92 19.23
N PHE A 325 21.94 -41.97 19.81
CA PHE A 325 22.25 -42.41 21.17
C PHE A 325 23.45 -43.35 21.13
#